data_AF-A0A0G3HFA3-F1
#
_entry.id   AF-A0A0G3HFA3-F1
#
_cell.length_a   1.000
_cell.length_b   1.000
_cell.length_c   1.000
_cell.angle_alpha   90.00
_cell.angle_beta   90.00
_cell.angle_gamma   90.00
#
_symmetry.space_group_name_H-M   'P 1'
#
loop_
_entity.id
_entity.type
_entity.pdbx_description
1 polymer ?
#
loop_
_entity_poly.entity_id
_entity_poly.type
_entity_poly.pdbx_seq_one_letter_code
_entity_poly.pdbx_strand_id
1 'polypeptide(L)'
;MSVLTVIDPAAVPTGSIAEFLHWHDLTTEWAEDRDYGSTEGTSEPLVTWLERMSTRFPPVVEGATGTTRYIIGSTCVYARFADGVAEAADARAAELAEALGLGLYRAASGRVLLPGGVVLE
;
A
#
# COMPACT_ATOMS: atom_id res chain seq x y z
N MET A 1 0.29 -9.48 -12.12
CA MET A 1 -0.39 -8.38 -11.41
C MET A 1 0.05 -8.37 -9.96
N SER A 2 0.49 -7.23 -9.43
CA SER A 2 0.75 -7.06 -7.99
C SER A 2 -0.22 -6.02 -7.43
N VAL A 3 -0.86 -6.36 -6.32
CA VAL A 3 -1.75 -5.48 -5.56
C VAL A 3 -1.29 -5.51 -4.11
N LEU A 4 -0.97 -4.34 -3.60
CA LEU A 4 -0.45 -4.16 -2.25
C LEU A 4 -1.09 -2.96 -1.57
N THR A 5 -1.13 -3.01 -0.25
CA THR A 5 -1.56 -1.89 0.61
C THR A 5 -0.44 -1.62 1.59
N VAL A 6 0.11 -0.42 1.51
CA VAL A 6 1.12 0.07 2.45
C VAL A 6 0.40 0.79 3.57
N ILE A 7 0.78 0.51 4.80
CA ILE A 7 0.07 0.99 5.99
C ILE A 7 1.02 1.69 6.93
N ASP A 8 0.52 2.71 7.62
CA ASP A 8 1.18 3.24 8.80
C ASP A 8 0.81 2.36 10.01
N PRO A 9 1.75 1.55 10.54
CA PRO A 9 1.44 0.59 11.61
C PRO A 9 1.05 1.26 12.92
N ALA A 10 1.33 2.57 13.09
CA ALA A 10 0.89 3.31 14.26
C ALA A 10 -0.59 3.71 14.21
N ALA A 11 -1.23 3.62 13.04
CA ALA A 11 -2.58 4.11 12.80
C ALA A 11 -3.59 3.00 12.45
N VAL A 12 -3.17 1.73 12.41
CA VAL A 12 -3.99 0.60 11.97
C VAL A 12 -3.86 -0.60 12.91
N PRO A 13 -4.82 -1.57 12.90
CA PRO A 13 -4.71 -2.77 13.72
C PRO A 13 -3.53 -3.64 13.31
N THR A 14 -2.72 -4.04 14.29
CA THR A 14 -1.52 -4.89 14.09
C THR A 14 -1.47 -6.10 15.02
N GLY A 15 -2.54 -6.34 15.81
CA GLY A 15 -2.61 -7.42 16.80
C GLY A 15 -2.88 -8.81 16.21
N SER A 16 -3.66 -8.88 15.14
CA SER A 16 -3.99 -10.13 14.44
C SER A 16 -4.36 -9.89 12.98
N ILE A 17 -4.25 -10.93 12.14
CA ILE A 17 -4.67 -10.84 10.73
C ILE A 17 -6.17 -10.54 10.60
N ALA A 18 -7.01 -11.08 11.50
CA ALA A 18 -8.46 -10.93 11.45
C ALA A 18 -8.89 -9.47 11.68
N GLU A 19 -8.31 -8.83 12.70
CA GLU A 19 -8.56 -7.41 12.98
C GLU A 19 -8.05 -6.52 11.84
N PHE A 20 -6.88 -6.84 11.29
CA PHE A 20 -6.33 -6.13 10.15
C PHE A 20 -7.24 -6.23 8.92
N LEU A 21 -7.67 -7.45 8.55
CA LEU A 21 -8.51 -7.66 7.37
C LEU A 21 -9.89 -7.01 7.53
N HIS A 22 -10.45 -7.00 8.74
CA HIS A 22 -11.70 -6.29 9.00
C HIS A 22 -11.55 -4.77 8.80
N TRP A 23 -10.46 -4.19 9.32
CA TRP A 23 -10.16 -2.77 9.08
C TRP A 23 -9.88 -2.50 7.59
N HIS A 24 -9.13 -3.37 6.92
CA HIS A 24 -8.76 -3.22 5.52
C HIS A 24 -9.98 -3.23 4.60
N ASP A 25 -10.94 -4.12 4.86
CA ASP A 25 -12.21 -4.20 4.14
C ASP A 25 -12.96 -2.86 4.22
N LEU A 26 -13.15 -2.32 5.43
CA LEU A 26 -13.82 -1.04 5.64
C LEU A 26 -13.07 0.15 5.02
N THR A 27 -11.74 0.20 5.18
CA THR A 27 -10.95 1.34 4.68
C THR A 27 -10.88 1.37 3.15
N THR A 28 -10.94 0.20 2.51
CA THR A 28 -10.91 0.08 1.05
C THR A 28 -12.27 0.19 0.37
N GLU A 29 -13.33 0.53 1.13
CA GLU A 29 -14.58 1.07 0.58
C GLU A 29 -14.41 2.51 0.07
N TRP A 30 -13.33 3.20 0.47
CA TRP A 30 -13.00 4.57 0.06
C TRP A 30 -14.13 5.57 0.35
N ALA A 31 -14.71 5.47 1.54
CA ALA A 31 -15.83 6.32 1.99
C ALA A 31 -15.40 7.62 2.72
N GLU A 32 -14.10 7.88 2.91
CA GLU A 32 -13.61 9.16 3.45
C GLU A 32 -13.98 10.33 2.50
N ASP A 33 -14.39 11.47 3.08
CA ASP A 33 -14.60 12.72 2.35
C ASP A 33 -13.24 13.39 2.05
N ARG A 34 -12.57 12.89 1.01
CA ARG A 34 -11.24 13.35 0.59
C ARG A 34 -10.96 13.10 -0.89
N ASP A 35 -9.91 13.76 -1.38
CA ASP A 35 -9.30 13.42 -2.66
C ASP A 35 -8.26 12.30 -2.49
N TYR A 36 -8.57 11.11 -3.01
CA TYR A 36 -7.66 9.95 -3.00
C TYR A 36 -6.48 10.06 -3.98
N GLY A 37 -6.40 11.16 -4.74
CA GLY A 37 -5.22 11.56 -5.50
C GLY A 37 -4.28 12.51 -4.74
N SER A 38 -4.70 13.01 -3.57
CA SER A 38 -3.94 13.96 -2.76
C SER A 38 -3.23 13.28 -1.58
N THR A 39 -2.03 13.76 -1.27
CA THR A 39 -1.27 13.39 -0.07
C THR A 39 -1.71 14.17 1.18
N GLU A 40 -2.59 15.15 1.04
CA GLU A 40 -3.11 15.93 2.17
C GLU A 40 -3.77 15.03 3.22
N GLY A 41 -3.41 15.22 4.49
CA GLY A 41 -3.93 14.39 5.59
C GLY A 41 -3.38 12.95 5.63
N THR A 42 -2.29 12.66 4.91
CA THR A 42 -1.60 11.36 4.92
C THR A 42 -0.30 11.46 5.73
N SER A 43 0.13 10.38 6.38
CA SER A 43 1.36 10.40 7.19
C SER A 43 2.62 10.58 6.33
N GLU A 44 3.61 11.31 6.86
CA GLU A 44 4.85 11.64 6.16
C GLU A 44 5.63 10.41 5.63
N PRO A 45 5.73 9.28 6.36
CA PRO A 45 6.36 8.08 5.83
C PRO A 45 5.63 7.51 4.61
N LEU A 46 4.29 7.52 4.60
CA LEU A 46 3.49 7.07 3.46
C LEU A 46 3.65 7.99 2.25
N VAL A 47 3.71 9.31 2.46
CA VAL A 47 3.99 10.29 1.40
C VAL A 47 5.37 10.03 0.79
N THR A 48 6.40 9.85 1.63
CA THR A 48 7.76 9.53 1.17
C THR A 48 7.82 8.22 0.39
N TRP A 49 7.10 7.19 0.84
CA TRP A 49 6.99 5.92 0.12
C TRP A 49 6.36 6.12 -1.27
N LEU A 50 5.23 6.84 -1.32
CA LEU A 50 4.50 7.10 -2.56
C LEU A 50 5.33 7.89 -3.57
N GLU A 51 6.04 8.93 -3.15
CA GLU A 51 6.90 9.72 -4.04
C GLU A 51 8.00 8.87 -4.68
N ARG A 52 8.66 8.03 -3.88
CA ARG A 52 9.73 7.14 -4.37
C ARG A 52 9.20 6.06 -5.30
N MET A 53 8.02 5.53 -5.01
CA MET A 53 7.36 4.53 -5.85
C MET A 53 6.85 5.14 -7.15
N SER A 54 6.16 6.26 -7.11
CA SER A 54 5.61 6.94 -8.28
C SER A 54 6.70 7.52 -9.20
N THR A 55 7.86 7.89 -8.66
CA THR A 55 9.04 8.26 -9.47
C THR A 55 9.55 7.09 -10.31
N ARG A 56 9.59 5.88 -9.75
CA ARG A 56 10.09 4.68 -10.45
C ARG A 56 9.03 3.96 -11.28
N PHE A 57 7.79 3.98 -10.79
CA PHE A 57 6.62 3.32 -11.35
C PHE A 57 5.49 4.35 -11.42
N PRO A 58 5.52 5.26 -12.40
CA PRO A 58 4.52 6.31 -12.54
C PRO A 58 3.12 5.72 -12.75
N PRO A 59 2.07 6.43 -12.32
CA PRO A 59 0.71 6.02 -12.62
C PRO A 59 0.49 5.99 -14.15
N VAL A 60 -0.04 4.88 -14.64
CA VAL A 60 -0.36 4.64 -16.06
C VAL A 60 -1.69 3.92 -16.10
N VAL A 61 -2.58 4.33 -17.00
CA VAL A 61 -3.86 3.66 -17.22
C VAL A 61 -3.85 3.09 -18.64
N GLU A 62 -3.61 1.78 -18.75
CA GLU A 62 -3.51 1.08 -20.03
C GLU A 62 -4.14 -0.31 -19.91
N GLY A 63 -5.44 -0.39 -20.23
CA GLY A 63 -6.19 -1.65 -20.15
C GLY A 63 -6.15 -2.31 -18.77
N ALA A 64 -6.47 -3.60 -18.72
CA ALA A 64 -6.50 -4.33 -17.45
C ALA A 64 -5.07 -4.61 -16.91
N THR A 65 -4.13 -4.99 -17.77
CA THR A 65 -2.81 -5.51 -17.38
C THR A 65 -1.71 -4.45 -17.39
N GLY A 66 -1.88 -3.36 -18.13
CA GLY A 66 -0.91 -2.24 -18.24
C GLY A 66 -1.14 -1.12 -17.22
N THR A 67 -2.13 -1.25 -16.33
CA THR A 67 -2.48 -0.18 -15.38
C THR A 67 -1.66 -0.24 -14.09
N THR A 68 -0.94 0.85 -13.81
CA THR A 68 -0.34 1.17 -12.51
C THR A 68 -1.12 2.31 -11.86
N ARG A 69 -1.64 2.10 -10.65
CA ARG A 69 -2.51 3.05 -9.95
C ARG A 69 -2.19 3.10 -8.47
N TYR A 70 -2.27 4.29 -7.91
CA TYR A 70 -2.23 4.55 -6.47
C TYR A 70 -3.56 5.15 -6.02
N ILE A 71 -3.99 4.80 -4.81
CA ILE A 71 -5.13 5.39 -4.10
C ILE A 71 -4.64 5.73 -2.70
N ILE A 72 -4.74 7.01 -2.33
CA ILE A 72 -4.09 7.57 -1.13
C ILE A 72 -5.15 7.79 -0.06
N GLY A 73 -5.20 6.87 0.91
CA GLY A 73 -6.02 7.00 2.12
C GLY A 73 -5.27 7.73 3.24
N SER A 74 -5.95 7.95 4.36
CA SER A 74 -5.38 8.65 5.53
C SER A 74 -4.26 7.86 6.20
N THR A 75 -4.46 6.55 6.32
CA THR A 75 -3.60 5.62 7.07
C THR A 75 -2.98 4.55 6.18
N CYS A 76 -3.28 4.56 4.88
CA CYS A 76 -2.74 3.61 3.92
C CYS A 76 -2.64 4.15 2.49
N VAL A 77 -1.79 3.51 1.69
CA VAL A 77 -1.73 3.70 0.25
C VAL A 77 -1.99 2.35 -0.41
N TYR A 78 -3.06 2.27 -1.20
CA TYR A 78 -3.32 1.13 -2.06
C TYR A 78 -2.59 1.33 -3.39
N ALA A 79 -1.89 0.29 -3.85
CA ALA A 79 -1.21 0.30 -5.14
C ALA A 79 -1.51 -0.96 -5.94
N ARG A 80 -1.84 -0.76 -7.21
CA ARG A 80 -1.88 -1.79 -8.24
C ARG A 80 -0.76 -1.50 -9.23
N PHE A 81 0.00 -2.53 -9.61
CA PHE A 81 1.04 -2.41 -10.61
C PHE A 81 0.70 -3.19 -11.87
N ALA A 82 1.07 -2.61 -13.02
CA ALA A 82 1.02 -3.28 -14.31
C ALA A 82 1.84 -4.57 -14.30
N ASP A 83 1.40 -5.58 -15.06
CA ASP A 83 2.00 -6.92 -15.06
C ASP A 83 3.49 -6.90 -15.39
N GLY A 84 3.90 -6.04 -16.34
CA GLY A 84 5.29 -5.92 -16.78
C GLY A 84 6.25 -5.36 -15.74
N VAL A 85 5.75 -4.72 -14.67
CA VAL A 85 6.58 -4.13 -13.59
C VAL A 85 6.26 -4.70 -12.21
N ALA A 86 5.29 -5.62 -12.12
CA ALA A 86 4.73 -6.09 -10.85
C ALA A 86 5.78 -6.65 -9.88
N GLU A 87 6.71 -7.49 -10.36
CA GLU A 87 7.75 -8.09 -9.53
C GLU A 87 8.76 -7.04 -9.01
N ALA A 88 9.24 -6.16 -9.90
CA ALA A 88 10.16 -5.10 -9.54
C ALA A 88 9.52 -4.08 -8.58
N ALA A 89 8.23 -3.80 -8.77
CA ALA A 89 7.46 -2.92 -7.90
C ALA A 89 7.22 -3.53 -6.53
N ASP A 90 6.88 -4.81 -6.44
CA ASP A 90 6.69 -5.51 -5.16
C ASP A 90 7.98 -5.53 -4.33
N ALA A 91 9.11 -5.89 -4.96
CA ALA A 91 10.41 -5.88 -4.29
C ALA A 91 10.77 -4.49 -3.76
N ARG A 92 10.58 -3.45 -4.58
CA ARG A 92 10.87 -2.07 -4.18
C ARG A 92 9.91 -1.56 -3.10
N ALA A 93 8.63 -1.93 -3.18
CA ALA A 93 7.62 -1.59 -2.21
C ALA A 93 8.00 -2.10 -0.82
N ALA A 94 8.42 -3.37 -0.73
CA ALA A 94 8.84 -4.00 0.52
C ALA A 94 10.14 -3.38 1.09
N GLU A 95 11.15 -3.14 0.24
CA GLU A 95 12.39 -2.49 0.66
C GLU A 95 12.13 -1.10 1.26
N LEU A 96 11.28 -0.30 0.60
CA LEU A 96 10.92 1.03 1.10
C LEU A 96 10.03 0.98 2.34
N ALA A 97 9.11 0.03 2.42
CA ALA A 97 8.25 -0.11 3.59
C ALA A 97 9.10 -0.41 4.84
N GLU A 98 10.03 -1.36 4.74
CA GLU A 98 10.97 -1.67 5.83
C GLU A 98 11.83 -0.44 6.19
N ALA A 99 12.42 0.23 5.19
CA ALA A 99 13.29 1.37 5.42
C ALA A 99 12.58 2.58 6.06
N LEU A 100 11.26 2.69 5.88
CA LEU A 100 10.43 3.79 6.39
C LEU A 100 9.62 3.41 7.63
N GLY A 101 9.74 2.17 8.13
CA GLY A 101 8.95 1.69 9.27
C GLY A 101 7.46 1.55 8.97
N LEU A 102 7.11 1.26 7.72
CA LEU A 102 5.74 1.01 7.26
C LEU A 102 5.43 -0.48 7.22
N GLY A 103 4.15 -0.82 7.30
CA GLY A 103 3.67 -2.17 7.00
C GLY A 103 3.31 -2.36 5.53
N LEU A 104 3.27 -3.61 5.09
CA LEU A 104 2.91 -4.00 3.72
C LEU A 104 1.98 -5.21 3.73
N TYR A 105 0.74 -5.02 3.30
CA TYR A 105 -0.20 -6.08 3.00
C TYR A 105 -0.14 -6.46 1.51
N ARG A 106 -0.09 -7.77 1.22
CA ARG A 106 -0.15 -8.30 -0.15
C ARG A 106 -1.42 -9.11 -0.36
N ALA A 107 -2.27 -8.65 -1.27
CA ALA A 107 -3.53 -9.34 -1.57
C ALA A 107 -3.31 -10.76 -2.14
N ALA A 108 -2.21 -11.00 -2.85
CA ALA A 108 -1.89 -12.30 -3.43
C ALA A 108 -1.59 -13.39 -2.38
N SER A 109 -1.02 -13.00 -1.22
CA SER A 109 -0.69 -13.94 -0.14
C SER A 109 -1.63 -13.84 1.06
N GLY A 110 -2.39 -12.76 1.19
CA GLY A 110 -3.18 -12.47 2.39
C GLY A 110 -2.35 -12.13 3.63
N ARG A 111 -1.04 -11.84 3.46
CA ARG A 111 -0.11 -11.62 4.57
C ARG A 111 0.18 -10.15 4.77
N VAL A 112 0.36 -9.75 6.03
CA VAL A 112 0.86 -8.43 6.42
C VAL A 112 2.29 -8.57 6.91
N LEU A 113 3.21 -7.83 6.32
CA LEU A 113 4.55 -7.63 6.85
C LEU A 113 4.56 -6.32 7.65
N LEU A 114 4.99 -6.38 8.89
CA LEU A 114 5.18 -5.22 9.76
C LEU A 114 6.69 -4.96 9.95
N PRO A 115 7.08 -3.72 10.32
CA PRO A 115 8.47 -3.38 10.56
C PRO A 115 9.16 -4.32 11.55
N GLY A 116 10.44 -4.62 11.31
CA GLY A 116 11.19 -5.55 12.15
C GLY A 116 10.89 -7.02 11.88
N GLY A 117 10.25 -7.33 10.74
CA GLY A 117 10.03 -8.70 10.26
C GLY A 117 8.87 -9.45 10.91
N VAL A 118 7.98 -8.75 11.63
CA VAL A 118 6.76 -9.37 12.17
C VAL A 118 5.79 -9.67 11.02
N VAL A 119 5.19 -10.85 11.03
CA VAL A 119 4.23 -11.28 10.00
C VAL A 119 2.90 -11.60 10.66
N LEU A 120 1.81 -11.05 10.12
CA LEU A 120 0.45 -11.47 10.44
C LEU A 120 -0.05 -12.43 9.34
N GLU A 121 -0.57 -13.58 9.77
CA GLU A 121 -1.06 -14.69 8.93
C GLU A 121 -2.36 -15.27 9.49
#